data_AF-A0A2E5DIA0-F1
#
_entry.id   AF-A0A2E5DIA0-F1
#
_cell.length_a   1.000
_cell.length_b   1.000
_cell.length_c   1.000
_cell.angle_alpha   90.00
_cell.angle_beta   90.00
_cell.angle_gamma   90.00
#
_symmetry.space_group_name_H-M   'P 1'
#
loop_
_entity.id
_entity.type
_entity.pdbx_description
1 polymer ?
#
loop_
_entity_poly.entity_id
_entity_poly.type
_entity_poly.pdbx_seq_one_letter_code
_entity_poly.pdbx_strand_id
1 'polypeptide(L)'
;MNSNDKTKYSIKLNNLDNNDKKSLGLLLHTRIQEIENKKDDFDFNKLEDPQIYLEKLSNLYKKSSSFLEPKTPVKEALFRLFIFNGNKPLTLKQINKNLTENWEMSQFPRDISIEKLASVINNISDYYIHPYGRKFNKSSLPF
;
A
#
# COMPACT_ATOMS: atom_id res chain seq x y z
N MET A 1 24.35 10.26 9.89
CA MET A 1 23.43 9.41 9.09
C MET A 1 22.11 9.30 9.84
N ASN A 2 21.04 9.92 9.34
CA ASN A 2 19.74 9.90 10.02
C ASN A 2 19.09 8.51 9.92
N SER A 3 18.61 7.97 11.05
CA SER A 3 18.00 6.64 11.20
C SER A 3 16.83 6.37 10.22
N ASN A 4 16.16 7.43 9.74
CA ASN A 4 15.02 7.35 8.82
C ASN A 4 15.38 6.82 7.42
N ASP A 5 16.66 6.86 7.01
CA ASP A 5 17.07 6.37 5.69
C ASP A 5 17.08 4.84 5.57
N LYS A 6 17.14 4.13 6.70
CA LYS A 6 17.23 2.65 6.73
C LYS A 6 15.90 1.97 6.95
N THR A 7 14.91 2.67 7.49
CA THR A 7 13.59 2.08 7.74
C THR A 7 12.90 1.79 6.41
N LYS A 8 12.53 0.53 6.22
CA LYS A 8 11.73 0.09 5.08
C LYS A 8 10.28 -0.05 5.48
N TYR A 9 9.38 0.07 4.53
CA TYR A 9 7.94 -0.03 4.72
C TYR A 9 7.33 -1.02 3.73
N SER A 10 6.23 -1.63 4.13
CA SER A 10 5.42 -2.56 3.32
C SER A 10 3.99 -2.60 3.85
N ILE A 11 3.06 -3.14 3.06
CA ILE A 11 1.74 -3.56 3.53
C ILE A 11 1.90 -4.79 4.44
N LYS A 12 1.25 -4.79 5.60
CA LYS A 12 1.29 -5.88 6.58
C LYS A 12 0.48 -7.05 6.09
N LEU A 13 1.13 -8.19 5.89
CA LEU A 13 0.47 -9.45 5.54
C LEU A 13 0.63 -10.53 6.62
N ASN A 14 1.66 -10.39 7.46
CA ASN A 14 1.98 -11.35 8.52
C ASN A 14 1.46 -10.86 9.87
N ASN A 15 1.13 -11.80 10.77
CA ASN A 15 0.66 -11.49 12.13
C ASN A 15 -0.56 -10.55 12.15
N LEU A 16 -1.44 -10.70 11.17
CA LEU A 16 -2.78 -10.11 11.18
C LEU A 16 -3.68 -10.99 12.04
N ASP A 17 -4.58 -10.39 12.82
CA ASP A 17 -5.67 -11.14 13.40
C ASP A 17 -6.74 -11.45 12.33
N ASN A 18 -7.76 -12.24 12.70
CA ASN A 18 -8.78 -12.66 11.76
C ASN A 18 -9.60 -11.49 11.18
N ASN A 19 -9.80 -10.42 11.95
CA ASN A 19 -10.56 -9.26 11.48
C ASN A 19 -9.72 -8.45 10.51
N ASP A 20 -8.47 -8.17 10.86
CA ASP A 20 -7.51 -7.49 9.99
C ASP A 20 -7.30 -8.25 8.67
N LYS A 21 -7.18 -9.58 8.74
CA LYS A 21 -7.03 -10.42 7.56
C LYS A 21 -8.25 -10.29 6.64
N LYS A 22 -9.47 -10.29 7.20
CA LYS A 22 -10.70 -10.12 6.43
C LYS A 22 -10.83 -8.74 5.83
N SER A 23 -10.57 -7.69 6.61
CA SER A 23 -10.64 -6.30 6.16
C SER A 23 -9.64 -6.01 5.04
N LEU A 24 -8.39 -6.45 5.18
CA LEU A 24 -7.38 -6.28 4.13
C LEU A 24 -7.72 -7.11 2.88
N GLY A 25 -8.19 -8.35 3.06
CA GLY A 25 -8.62 -9.18 1.94
C GLY A 25 -9.79 -8.57 1.16
N LEU A 26 -10.80 -8.03 1.86
CA LEU A 26 -11.91 -7.30 1.26
C LEU A 26 -11.41 -6.06 0.51
N LEU A 27 -10.56 -5.23 1.12
CA LEU A 27 -9.98 -4.05 0.48
C LEU A 27 -9.30 -4.41 -0.84
N LEU A 28 -8.41 -5.40 -0.84
CA LEU A 28 -7.68 -5.83 -2.04
C LEU A 28 -8.62 -6.43 -3.09
N HIS A 29 -9.60 -7.22 -2.67
CA HIS A 29 -10.61 -7.79 -3.55
C HIS A 29 -11.44 -6.71 -4.26
N THR A 30 -11.94 -5.71 -3.52
CA THR A 30 -12.71 -4.59 -4.08
C THR A 30 -11.89 -3.82 -5.11
N ARG A 31 -10.59 -3.59 -4.87
CA ARG A 31 -9.71 -2.94 -5.87
C ARG A 31 -9.56 -3.76 -7.15
N ILE A 32 -9.50 -5.09 -7.06
CA ILE A 32 -9.47 -5.96 -8.23
C ILE A 32 -10.78 -5.82 -9.01
N GLN A 33 -11.92 -5.88 -8.33
CA GLN A 33 -13.24 -5.73 -8.96
C GLN A 33 -13.41 -4.37 -9.66
N GLU A 34 -12.95 -3.28 -9.04
CA GLU A 34 -12.96 -1.94 -9.63
C GLU A 34 -12.19 -1.89 -10.94
N ILE A 35 -11.00 -2.51 -11.01
CA ILE A 35 -10.16 -2.51 -12.21
C ILE A 35 -10.72 -3.43 -13.30
N GLU A 36 -11.21 -4.61 -12.91
CA GLU A 36 -11.79 -5.58 -13.84
C GLU A 36 -13.22 -5.22 -14.26
N ASN A 37 -13.81 -4.17 -13.66
CA ASN A 37 -15.16 -3.69 -13.89
C ASN A 37 -16.23 -4.79 -13.68
N LYS A 38 -16.00 -5.66 -12.67
CA LYS A 38 -16.88 -6.77 -12.29
C LYS A 38 -17.66 -6.43 -11.04
N LYS A 39 -18.88 -6.94 -10.95
CA LYS A 39 -19.69 -6.95 -9.73
C LYS A 39 -20.07 -8.39 -9.44
N ASP A 40 -19.32 -9.05 -8.56
CA ASP A 40 -19.70 -10.36 -8.04
C ASP A 40 -20.27 -10.20 -6.63
N ASP A 41 -21.19 -11.09 -6.27
CA ASP A 41 -21.67 -11.23 -4.90
C ASP A 41 -20.49 -11.61 -4.00
N PHE A 42 -20.10 -10.67 -3.14
CA PHE A 42 -18.97 -10.87 -2.23
C PHE A 42 -19.35 -11.83 -1.10
N ASP A 43 -18.72 -13.00 -1.07
CA ASP A 43 -18.90 -14.00 -0.02
C ASP A 43 -17.70 -13.98 0.95
N PHE A 44 -17.92 -13.45 2.16
CA PHE A 44 -16.90 -13.39 3.22
C PHE A 44 -16.33 -14.77 3.60
N ASN A 45 -17.08 -15.86 3.37
CA ASN A 45 -16.61 -17.21 3.69
C ASN A 45 -15.66 -17.77 2.63
N LYS A 46 -15.61 -17.16 1.44
CA LYS A 46 -14.72 -17.51 0.34
C LYS A 46 -13.52 -16.57 0.20
N LEU A 47 -13.29 -15.73 1.20
CA LEU A 47 -12.16 -14.81 1.17
C LEU A 47 -10.84 -15.58 1.16
N GLU A 48 -10.08 -15.41 0.09
CA GLU A 48 -8.73 -15.96 -0.02
C GLU A 48 -7.76 -15.23 0.91
N ASP A 49 -6.54 -15.76 1.04
CA ASP A 49 -5.48 -15.08 1.76
C ASP A 49 -5.16 -13.71 1.11
N PRO A 50 -4.99 -12.62 1.89
CA PRO A 50 -4.64 -11.30 1.35
C PRO A 50 -3.42 -11.30 0.42
N GLN A 51 -2.44 -12.20 0.65
CA GLN A 51 -1.30 -12.36 -0.24
C GLN A 51 -1.74 -12.68 -1.68
N ILE A 52 -2.75 -13.53 -1.85
CA ILE A 52 -3.23 -13.94 -3.16
C ILE A 52 -3.87 -12.77 -3.90
N TYR A 53 -4.71 -11.98 -3.23
CA TYR A 53 -5.29 -10.77 -3.82
C TYR A 53 -4.22 -9.72 -4.14
N LEU A 54 -3.22 -9.55 -3.27
CA LEU A 54 -2.13 -8.62 -3.52
C LEU A 54 -1.34 -9.00 -4.77
N GLU A 55 -1.04 -10.29 -4.97
CA GLU A 55 -0.36 -10.78 -6.18
C GLU A 55 -1.19 -10.56 -7.44
N LYS A 56 -2.49 -10.87 -7.39
CA LYS A 56 -3.44 -10.60 -8.49
C LYS A 56 -3.47 -9.12 -8.84
N LEU A 57 -3.63 -8.24 -7.84
CA LEU A 57 -3.68 -6.80 -8.03
C LEU A 57 -2.34 -6.21 -8.52
N SER A 58 -1.20 -6.76 -8.05
CA SER A 58 0.13 -6.40 -8.55
C SER A 58 0.25 -6.66 -10.04
N ASN A 59 -0.23 -7.82 -10.50
CA ASN A 59 -0.22 -8.18 -11.91
C ASN A 59 -1.12 -7.26 -12.75
N LEU A 60 -2.27 -6.82 -12.20
CA LEU A 60 -3.13 -5.85 -12.85
C LEU A 60 -2.43 -4.49 -13.00
N TYR A 61 -1.85 -3.95 -11.92
CA TYR A 61 -1.14 -2.67 -12.00
C TYR A 61 0.07 -2.69 -12.94
N LYS A 62 0.80 -3.81 -13.01
CA LYS A 62 1.93 -3.97 -13.96
C LYS A 62 1.50 -4.02 -15.43
N LYS A 63 0.26 -4.44 -15.71
CA LYS A 63 -0.31 -4.48 -17.06
C LYS A 63 -0.97 -3.17 -17.46
N SER A 64 -1.29 -2.31 -16.50
CA SER A 64 -1.88 -1.00 -16.79
C SER A 64 -0.86 -0.09 -17.45
N SER A 65 -1.30 0.68 -18.45
CA SER A 65 -0.49 1.78 -19.01
C SER A 65 -0.21 2.87 -17.97
N SER A 66 -1.07 2.97 -16.95
CA SER A 66 -0.91 3.87 -15.81
C SER A 66 -1.63 3.35 -14.58
N PHE A 67 -0.92 3.28 -13.45
CA PHE A 67 -1.51 2.91 -12.16
C PHE A 67 -1.57 4.10 -11.19
N LEU A 68 -0.91 5.21 -11.52
CA LEU A 68 -0.86 6.47 -10.76
C LEU A 68 -1.29 7.65 -11.63
N GLU A 69 -2.60 7.88 -11.65
CA GLU A 69 -3.20 9.02 -12.36
C GLU A 69 -2.84 10.36 -11.68
N PRO A 70 -2.90 11.50 -12.39
CA PRO A 70 -2.44 12.79 -11.89
C PRO A 70 -3.19 13.27 -10.64
N LYS A 71 -4.45 12.82 -10.49
CA LYS A 71 -5.32 13.21 -9.36
C LYS A 71 -5.22 12.26 -8.16
N THR A 72 -4.46 11.18 -8.24
CA THR A 72 -4.32 10.19 -7.16
C THR A 72 -3.97 10.87 -5.83
N PRO A 73 -4.60 10.52 -4.70
CA PRO A 73 -4.16 10.98 -3.39
C PRO A 73 -2.82 10.34 -2.98
N VAL A 74 -1.96 11.04 -2.24
CA VAL A 74 -0.64 10.49 -1.80
C VAL A 74 -0.79 9.18 -1.02
N LYS A 75 -1.80 9.08 -0.16
CA LYS A 75 -2.13 7.86 0.58
C LYS A 75 -2.39 6.67 -0.35
N GLU A 76 -3.23 6.88 -1.36
CA GLU A 76 -3.57 5.85 -2.36
C GLU A 76 -2.35 5.52 -3.22
N ALA A 77 -1.56 6.52 -3.61
CA ALA A 77 -0.35 6.30 -4.40
C ALA A 77 0.69 5.43 -3.66
N LEU A 78 0.84 5.61 -2.35
CA LEU A 78 1.66 4.74 -1.51
C LEU A 78 1.17 3.30 -1.54
N PHE A 79 -0.13 3.08 -1.31
CA PHE A 79 -0.73 1.75 -1.34
C PHE A 79 -0.54 1.06 -2.70
N ARG A 80 -0.87 1.76 -3.79
CA ARG A 80 -0.69 1.25 -5.15
C ARG A 80 0.76 0.96 -5.48
N LEU A 81 1.70 1.82 -5.07
CA LEU A 81 3.13 1.60 -5.27
C LEU A 81 3.60 0.31 -4.58
N PHE A 82 3.21 0.08 -3.32
CA PHE A 82 3.59 -1.15 -2.64
C PHE A 82 3.03 -2.37 -3.35
N ILE A 83 1.78 -2.35 -3.81
CA ILE A 83 1.21 -3.45 -4.59
C ILE A 83 1.93 -3.64 -5.93
N PHE A 84 2.17 -2.56 -6.68
CA PHE A 84 2.89 -2.58 -7.95
C PHE A 84 4.28 -3.21 -7.79
N ASN A 85 4.99 -2.90 -6.70
CA ASN A 85 6.29 -3.48 -6.36
C ASN A 85 6.21 -4.90 -5.73
N GLY A 86 5.04 -5.55 -5.77
CA GLY A 86 4.84 -6.89 -5.20
C GLY A 86 5.06 -6.92 -3.68
N ASN A 87 4.73 -5.81 -3.01
CA ASN A 87 4.92 -5.56 -1.59
C ASN A 87 6.37 -5.71 -1.08
N LYS A 88 7.37 -5.61 -1.96
CA LYS A 88 8.77 -5.60 -1.53
C LYS A 88 9.06 -4.36 -0.69
N PRO A 89 9.70 -4.48 0.48
CA PRO A 89 9.88 -3.34 1.37
C PRO A 89 10.78 -2.23 0.80
N LEU A 90 10.31 -0.98 0.91
CA LEU A 90 11.00 0.21 0.36
C LEU A 90 11.33 1.23 1.44
N THR A 91 12.46 1.92 1.31
CA THR A 91 12.77 3.12 2.13
C THR A 91 12.02 4.34 1.61
N LEU A 92 11.92 5.40 2.41
CA LEU A 92 11.29 6.67 1.95
C LEU A 92 11.96 7.24 0.68
N LYS A 93 13.29 7.12 0.58
CA LYS A 93 14.04 7.51 -0.63
C LYS A 93 13.63 6.70 -1.85
N GLN A 94 13.49 5.39 -1.70
CA GLN A 94 13.02 4.52 -2.78
C GLN A 94 11.56 4.82 -3.14
N ILE A 95 10.70 5.09 -2.16
CA ILE A 95 9.31 5.49 -2.37
C ILE A 95 9.24 6.80 -3.17
N ASN A 96 9.94 7.85 -2.73
CA ASN A 96 9.99 9.13 -3.46
C ASN A 96 10.48 8.95 -4.90
N LYS A 97 11.56 8.18 -5.10
CA LYS A 97 12.08 7.88 -6.44
C LYS A 97 11.03 7.19 -7.32
N ASN A 98 10.42 6.11 -6.83
CA ASN A 98 9.43 5.36 -7.60
C ASN A 98 8.19 6.20 -7.91
N LEU A 99 7.70 7.01 -6.95
CA LEU A 99 6.58 7.92 -7.19
C LEU A 99 6.93 8.96 -8.24
N THR A 100 8.12 9.56 -8.17
CA THR A 100 8.59 10.52 -9.19
C THR A 100 8.64 9.91 -10.60
N GLU A 101 9.08 8.65 -10.70
CA GLU A 101 9.25 7.96 -11.99
C GLU A 101 7.95 7.42 -12.60
N ASN A 102 6.97 7.04 -11.78
CA ASN A 102 5.76 6.33 -12.25
C ASN A 102 4.48 7.16 -12.19
N TRP A 103 4.50 8.31 -11.51
CA TRP A 103 3.31 9.14 -11.38
C TRP A 103 3.17 10.04 -12.60
N GLU A 104 2.02 9.95 -13.27
CA GLU A 104 1.72 10.81 -14.40
C GLU A 104 1.87 12.30 -14.06
N MET A 105 2.40 13.04 -15.03
CA MET A 105 2.61 14.48 -14.89
C MET A 105 1.29 15.20 -14.61
N SER A 106 1.35 16.14 -13.67
CA SER A 106 0.24 16.99 -13.28
C SER A 106 0.67 18.45 -13.34
N GLN A 107 -0.24 19.34 -13.74
CA GLN A 107 -0.04 20.79 -13.62
C GLN A 107 0.12 21.22 -12.15
N PHE A 108 -0.40 20.41 -11.22
CA PHE A 108 -0.32 20.62 -9.78
C PHE A 108 0.21 19.33 -9.14
N PRO A 109 1.53 19.08 -9.19
CA PRO A 109 2.13 17.88 -8.64
C PRO A 109 1.89 17.81 -7.13
N ARG A 110 1.68 16.58 -6.63
CA ARG A 110 1.52 16.35 -5.20
C ARG A 110 2.87 16.52 -4.51
N ASP A 111 2.87 17.07 -3.30
CA ASP A 111 4.04 17.06 -2.45
C ASP A 111 4.35 15.62 -2.02
N ILE A 112 5.46 15.10 -2.54
CA ILE A 112 6.01 13.78 -2.23
C ILE A 112 7.41 13.89 -1.61
N SER A 113 7.73 15.03 -1.00
CA SER A 113 8.95 15.20 -0.20
C SER A 113 9.07 14.09 0.85
N ILE A 114 10.31 13.77 1.25
CA ILE A 114 10.57 12.69 2.21
C ILE A 114 9.86 12.95 3.54
N GLU A 115 9.81 14.21 3.95
CA GLU A 115 9.14 14.68 5.16
C GLU A 115 7.62 14.47 5.05
N LYS A 116 7.03 14.81 3.90
CA LYS A 116 5.61 14.59 3.65
C LYS A 116 5.26 13.11 3.61
N LEU A 117 6.06 12.29 2.92
CA LEU A 117 5.86 10.84 2.85
C LEU A 117 5.99 10.19 4.23
N ALA A 118 6.96 10.60 5.04
CA ALA A 118 7.11 10.14 6.42
C ALA A 118 5.88 10.49 7.26
N SER A 119 5.42 11.74 7.16
CA SER A 119 4.22 12.21 7.86
C SER A 119 2.98 11.40 7.44
N VAL A 120 2.78 11.17 6.14
CA VAL A 120 1.63 10.40 5.64
C VAL A 120 1.68 8.96 6.12
N ILE A 121 2.82 8.27 5.98
CA ILE A 121 2.98 6.86 6.39
C ILE A 121 2.80 6.69 7.90
N ASN A 122 3.29 7.60 8.71
CA ASN A 122 3.12 7.51 10.17
C ASN A 122 1.67 7.70 10.63
N ASN A 123 0.81 8.28 9.77
CA ASN A 123 -0.59 8.57 10.06
C ASN A 123 -1.56 7.76 9.18
N ILE A 124 -1.08 6.70 8.52
CA ILE A 124 -1.90 5.83 7.67
C ILE A 124 -2.22 4.53 8.42
N SER A 125 -3.50 4.27 8.66
CA SER A 125 -3.96 3.07 9.37
C SER A 125 -4.85 2.18 8.51
N ASP A 126 -5.51 2.76 7.51
CA ASP A 126 -6.48 2.16 6.60
C ASP A 126 -5.85 1.28 5.50
N TYR A 127 -4.56 1.46 5.20
CA TYR A 127 -3.85 0.67 4.17
C TYR A 127 -2.84 -0.34 4.71
N TYR A 128 -2.82 -0.58 6.03
CA TYR A 128 -1.94 -1.57 6.65
C TYR A 128 -0.43 -1.36 6.34
N ILE A 129 -0.02 -0.16 5.95
CA ILE A 129 1.39 0.16 5.65
C ILE A 129 2.14 0.36 6.96
N HIS A 130 3.26 -0.34 7.14
CA HIS A 130 4.03 -0.31 8.37
C HIS A 130 5.53 -0.44 8.15
N PRO A 131 6.37 -0.10 9.15
CA PRO A 131 7.78 -0.42 9.13
C PRO A 131 8.04 -1.93 9.01
N TYR A 132 8.75 -2.35 7.97
CA TYR A 132 9.16 -3.73 7.73
C TYR A 132 10.31 -4.15 8.66
N GLY A 133 10.28 -5.40 9.12
CA GLY A 133 11.37 -6.00 9.89
C GLY A 133 11.46 -5.57 11.36
N ARG A 134 10.55 -4.71 11.86
CA ARG A 134 10.41 -4.48 13.30
C ARG A 134 9.53 -5.56 13.92
N LYS A 135 10.06 -6.28 14.92
CA LYS A 135 9.23 -7.10 15.82
C LYS A 135 8.29 -6.14 16.56
N PHE A 136 7.00 -6.26 16.34
CA PHE A 136 6.01 -5.50 17.10
C PHE A 136 5.97 -6.06 18.52
N ASN A 137 6.54 -5.33 19.47
CA ASN A 137 6.19 -5.52 20.87
C ASN A 137 4.81 -4.89 21.08
N LYS A 138 3.82 -5.71 21.45
CA LYS A 138 2.41 -5.32 21.66
C LYS A 138 2.18 -4.32 22.80
N SER A 139 3.23 -3.69 23.34
CA SER A 139 3.24 -3.03 24.65
C SER A 139 3.34 -1.50 24.60
N SER A 140 3.05 -0.85 23.47
CA SER A 140 3.15 0.62 23.39
C SER A 140 2.01 1.28 22.63
N LEU A 141 0.77 0.86 22.89
CA LEU A 141 -0.37 1.75 22.73
C LEU A 141 -0.66 2.35 24.10
N PRO A 142 -0.56 3.68 24.29
CA PRO A 142 -1.12 4.31 25.48
C PRO A 142 -2.65 4.17 25.37
N PHE A 143 -3.25 3.67 26.45
CA PHE A 143 -4.69 3.75 26.68
C PHE A 143 -5.13 5.21 26.79
#